data_AF-A0A0D3IXE0-F1
#
_entry.id   AF-A0A0D3IXE0-F1
#
_cell.length_a   1.000
_cell.length_b   1.000
_cell.length_c   1.000
_cell.angle_alpha   90.00
_cell.angle_beta   90.00
_cell.angle_gamma   90.00
#
_symmetry.space_group_name_H-M   'P 1'
#
loop_
_entity.id
_entity.type
_entity.pdbx_description
1 polymer ?
#
loop_
_entity_poly.entity_id
_entity_poly.type
_entity_poly.pdbx_seq_one_letter_code
_entity_poly.pdbx_strand_id
1 'polypeptide(L)'
;MEPIMPINPSYTAAANPCVASLIGVQPHCLPLIYVISGWHMFSDESLGWLKTIDGVETRSGPCFDDWPDDSGAARWVRAWEPMPQEGRVILAHCNKLLSWYPAFAGRYTSAWGKSYAPCKERSIATLKPGEDYYRDRMWQVCRPQALAAHDAAMGTGGVGLEATPPFVMRALYGERVRLVAALRSPVDRLETSFWVHAHYPRRYGASAEGLHAYVTEQTAAFSECVGEHGARRCAFLFELLDRRYSDVFFHCDQIIRGLYQPFVEDWHAAFGSKALLVLRVEDLIEPGRGTPQPRRLPRRRRLRRRRRRGAAAASLVRRAARRVAAGRKGRPDAQRHAEGCGGLLPPVQSRPRIAPRLASARGVAALFGCLGESLS
;
A
#
# COMPACT_ATOMS: atom_id res chain seq x y z
N MET A 1 0.73 -15.54 -26.10
CA MET A 1 2.13 -15.22 -25.76
C MET A 1 2.29 -15.39 -24.27
N GLU A 2 3.14 -16.32 -23.86
CA GLU A 2 3.64 -16.40 -22.49
C GLU A 2 4.55 -15.19 -22.22
N PRO A 3 4.61 -14.68 -20.97
CA PRO A 3 5.34 -13.46 -20.67
C PRO A 3 6.81 -13.59 -21.06
N ILE A 4 7.30 -12.68 -21.92
CA ILE A 4 8.74 -12.49 -22.16
C ILE A 4 9.30 -11.65 -21.02
N MET A 5 9.22 -12.20 -19.82
CA MET A 5 10.15 -11.92 -18.76
C MET A 5 10.92 -13.22 -18.53
N PRO A 6 12.21 -13.18 -18.18
CA PRO A 6 12.80 -14.35 -17.55
C PRO A 6 11.94 -14.67 -16.33
N ILE A 7 11.16 -15.74 -16.40
CA ILE A 7 10.53 -16.35 -15.23
C ILE A 7 11.70 -16.65 -14.29
N ASN A 8 11.77 -15.95 -13.16
CA ASN A 8 12.89 -16.00 -12.21
C ASN A 8 14.23 -15.48 -12.77
N PRO A 9 14.43 -14.13 -12.88
CA PRO A 9 15.72 -13.59 -13.28
C PRO A 9 16.81 -13.96 -12.26
N SER A 10 18.03 -14.20 -12.74
CA SER A 10 19.19 -14.32 -11.85
C SER A 10 19.48 -12.96 -11.22
N TYR A 11 19.54 -12.95 -9.90
CA TYR A 11 19.82 -11.76 -9.11
C TYR A 11 21.28 -11.75 -8.68
N THR A 12 21.94 -10.59 -8.77
CA THR A 12 23.24 -10.39 -8.16
C THR A 12 23.12 -10.32 -6.63
N ALA A 13 24.22 -10.50 -5.89
CA ALA A 13 24.26 -10.40 -4.43
C ALA A 13 24.08 -8.96 -3.88
N ALA A 14 23.56 -8.04 -4.70
CA ALA A 14 23.31 -6.67 -4.32
C ALA A 14 22.15 -6.57 -3.32
N ALA A 15 22.16 -5.54 -2.48
CA ALA A 15 21.07 -5.27 -1.55
C ALA A 15 19.74 -5.02 -2.28
N ASN A 16 19.79 -4.45 -3.49
CA ASN A 16 18.63 -4.33 -4.37
C ASN A 16 18.49 -5.57 -5.27
N PRO A 17 17.26 -6.02 -5.57
CA PRO A 17 17.01 -7.03 -6.58
C PRO A 17 17.35 -6.48 -7.98
N CYS A 18 18.53 -6.82 -8.49
CA CYS A 18 18.97 -6.42 -9.82
C CYS A 18 18.77 -7.54 -10.86
N VAL A 19 17.97 -7.24 -11.89
CA VAL A 19 17.68 -8.15 -13.00
C VAL A 19 18.86 -8.12 -13.96
N ALA A 20 19.48 -9.29 -14.20
CA ALA A 20 20.52 -9.43 -15.22
C ALA A 20 19.95 -9.07 -16.60
N SER A 21 20.63 -8.19 -17.33
CA SER A 21 20.21 -7.83 -18.68
C SER A 21 20.37 -9.03 -19.63
N LEU A 22 19.37 -9.24 -20.48
CA LEU A 22 19.50 -10.11 -21.65
C LEU A 22 20.32 -9.34 -22.70
N ILE A 23 21.64 -9.57 -22.71
CA ILE A 23 22.62 -9.12 -23.72
C ILE A 23 23.07 -7.65 -23.56
N GLY A 24 24.32 -7.43 -23.11
CA GLY A 24 25.12 -6.22 -23.37
C GLY A 24 24.76 -4.92 -22.64
N VAL A 25 23.68 -4.88 -21.84
CA VAL A 25 23.28 -3.69 -21.07
C VAL A 25 23.61 -3.89 -19.58
N GLN A 26 23.89 -2.79 -18.87
CA GLN A 26 24.04 -2.77 -17.40
C GLN A 26 22.81 -3.43 -16.72
N PRO A 27 22.99 -4.13 -15.58
CA PRO A 27 21.86 -4.69 -14.84
C PRO A 27 20.90 -3.59 -14.37
N HIS A 28 19.60 -3.89 -14.31
CA HIS A 28 18.61 -2.94 -13.80
C HIS A 28 18.24 -3.32 -12.37
N CYS A 29 18.53 -2.47 -11.39
CA CYS A 29 18.14 -2.67 -10.01
C CYS A 29 16.74 -2.14 -9.73
N LEU A 30 15.89 -3.00 -9.22
CA LEU A 30 14.52 -2.67 -8.85
C LEU A 30 14.46 -2.16 -7.40
N PRO A 31 13.40 -1.40 -7.04
CA PRO A 31 13.16 -1.02 -5.66
C PRO A 31 13.17 -2.19 -4.68
N LEU A 32 14.04 -2.14 -3.67
CA LEU A 32 13.98 -3.09 -2.56
C LEU A 32 12.76 -2.84 -1.69
N ILE A 33 12.44 -1.56 -1.46
CA ILE A 33 11.30 -1.13 -0.64
C ILE A 33 10.25 -0.51 -1.55
N TYR A 34 9.01 -1.00 -1.46
CA TYR A 34 7.89 -0.45 -2.20
C TYR A 34 6.77 -0.05 -1.24
N VAL A 35 6.47 1.25 -1.18
CA VAL A 35 5.31 1.75 -0.46
C VAL A 35 4.10 1.62 -1.39
N ILE A 36 3.10 0.84 -0.98
CA ILE A 36 1.82 0.70 -1.66
C ILE A 36 0.75 1.44 -0.88
N SER A 37 -0.03 2.25 -1.57
CA SER A 37 -1.11 3.04 -0.96
C SER A 37 -2.19 3.36 -1.97
N GLY A 38 -3.18 4.14 -1.54
CA GLY A 38 -4.31 4.60 -2.35
C GLY A 38 -4.43 6.13 -2.36
N TRP A 39 -5.40 6.61 -3.13
CA TRP A 39 -5.74 8.02 -3.18
C TRP A 39 -6.34 8.48 -1.85
N HIS A 40 -6.00 9.71 -1.44
CA HIS A 40 -6.44 10.33 -0.19
C HIS A 40 -5.99 9.58 1.10
N MET A 41 -4.95 8.76 1.00
CA MET A 41 -4.34 8.08 2.15
C MET A 41 -3.33 8.97 2.91
N PHE A 42 -2.93 10.11 2.34
CA PHE A 42 -1.85 10.95 2.87
C PHE A 42 -0.54 10.18 3.12
N SER A 43 -0.26 9.17 2.29
CA SER A 43 0.92 8.32 2.46
C SER A 43 2.22 9.09 2.23
N ASP A 44 2.24 10.05 1.30
CA ASP A 44 3.42 10.87 1.02
C ASP A 44 3.79 11.76 2.20
N GLU A 45 2.78 12.40 2.80
CA GLU A 45 2.93 13.25 3.97
C GLU A 45 3.34 12.43 5.20
N SER A 46 2.69 11.27 5.38
CA SER A 46 2.87 10.43 6.57
C SER A 46 4.15 9.60 6.54
N LEU A 47 4.62 9.23 5.34
CA LEU A 47 5.81 8.41 5.14
C LEU A 47 6.99 9.19 4.54
N GLY A 48 6.88 10.53 4.47
CA GLY A 48 7.99 11.39 4.03
C GLY A 48 9.29 11.17 4.83
N TRP A 49 9.19 10.71 6.08
CA TRP A 49 10.35 10.34 6.90
C TRP A 49 11.14 9.15 6.35
N LEU A 50 10.54 8.26 5.54
CA LEU A 50 11.27 7.16 4.89
C LEU A 50 12.40 7.68 3.99
N LYS A 51 12.22 8.88 3.44
CA LYS A 51 13.23 9.57 2.62
C LYS A 51 14.46 10.02 3.43
N THR A 52 14.35 10.00 4.76
CA THR A 52 15.43 10.42 5.68
C THR A 52 16.18 9.24 6.31
N ILE A 53 15.77 8.01 6.02
CA ILE A 53 16.48 6.81 6.50
C ILE A 53 17.85 6.74 5.81
N ASP A 54 18.89 6.55 6.61
CA ASP A 54 20.24 6.37 6.10
C ASP A 54 20.34 5.10 5.23
N GLY A 55 21.09 5.20 4.13
CA GLY A 55 21.17 4.13 3.12
C GLY A 55 19.93 3.94 2.25
N VAL A 56 18.90 4.81 2.31
CA VAL A 56 17.74 4.75 1.40
C VAL A 56 17.80 5.86 0.35
N GLU A 57 17.65 5.51 -0.92
CA GLU A 57 17.49 6.43 -2.04
C GLU A 57 16.04 6.38 -2.54
N THR A 58 15.30 7.47 -2.40
CA THR A 58 13.90 7.53 -2.88
C THR A 58 13.86 7.90 -4.35
N ARG A 59 13.15 7.10 -5.15
CA ARG A 59 12.95 7.34 -6.58
C ARG A 59 11.47 7.39 -6.92
N SER A 60 11.13 8.29 -7.83
CA SER A 60 9.83 8.29 -8.50
C SER A 60 9.95 7.46 -9.77
N GLY A 61 8.97 6.60 -10.02
CA GLY A 61 8.92 5.76 -11.20
C GLY A 61 7.47 5.39 -11.53
N PRO A 62 7.23 4.68 -12.65
CA PRO A 62 5.89 4.24 -12.99
C PRO A 62 5.34 3.29 -11.91
N CYS A 63 4.05 3.43 -11.64
CA CYS A 63 3.33 2.48 -10.82
C CYS A 63 3.25 1.10 -11.52
N PHE A 64 3.12 0.05 -10.71
CA PHE A 64 2.99 -1.33 -11.19
C PHE A 64 1.52 -1.64 -11.54
N ASP A 65 0.89 -0.82 -12.37
CA ASP A 65 -0.56 -0.86 -12.58
C ASP A 65 -1.04 -0.32 -13.94
N ASP A 66 -0.14 -0.07 -14.90
CA ASP A 66 -0.55 0.54 -16.18
C ASP A 66 0.15 -0.08 -17.38
N TRP A 67 -0.01 -1.39 -17.51
CA TRP A 67 0.53 -2.11 -18.67
C TRP A 67 -0.63 -2.38 -19.62
N PRO A 68 -0.47 -2.25 -20.95
CA PRO A 68 -1.46 -2.70 -21.93
C PRO A 68 -1.20 -4.14 -22.40
N ASP A 69 0.01 -4.64 -22.16
CA ASP A 69 0.52 -5.93 -22.62
C ASP A 69 1.74 -6.36 -21.80
N ASP A 70 2.27 -7.53 -22.14
CA ASP A 70 3.42 -8.14 -21.45
C ASP A 70 4.72 -7.32 -21.58
N SER A 71 4.80 -6.37 -22.52
CA SER A 71 5.97 -5.48 -22.66
C SER A 71 6.02 -4.37 -21.60
N GLY A 72 4.90 -4.13 -20.90
CA GLY A 72 4.83 -3.17 -19.79
C GLY A 72 5.80 -3.50 -18.66
N ALA A 73 6.02 -4.79 -18.37
CA ALA A 73 6.98 -5.23 -17.36
C ALA A 73 8.41 -4.83 -17.71
N ALA A 74 8.83 -5.06 -18.96
CA ALA A 74 10.15 -4.70 -19.43
C ALA A 74 10.36 -3.17 -19.44
N ARG A 75 9.33 -2.39 -19.83
CA ARG A 75 9.36 -0.91 -19.72
C ARG A 75 9.51 -0.47 -18.27
N TRP A 76 8.75 -1.10 -17.37
CA TRP A 76 8.78 -0.79 -15.96
C TRP A 76 10.15 -1.10 -15.33
N VAL A 77 10.77 -2.24 -15.65
CA VAL A 77 12.13 -2.59 -15.20
C VAL A 77 13.16 -1.54 -15.66
N ARG A 78 13.10 -1.13 -16.93
CA ARG A 78 14.02 -0.12 -17.48
C ARG A 78 13.84 1.28 -16.88
N ALA A 79 12.65 1.58 -16.34
CA ALA A 79 12.37 2.89 -15.76
C ALA A 79 13.15 3.18 -14.45
N TRP A 80 13.83 2.17 -13.88
CA TRP A 80 14.58 2.30 -12.62
C TRP A 80 16.07 2.58 -12.81
N GLU A 81 16.52 2.89 -14.02
CA GLU A 81 17.87 3.41 -14.25
C GLU A 81 18.07 4.80 -13.62
N PRO A 82 19.32 5.17 -13.24
CA PRO A 82 20.57 4.40 -13.29
C PRO A 82 20.71 3.44 -12.08
N MET A 83 21.84 2.74 -11.93
CA MET A 83 22.13 1.94 -10.74
C MET A 83 22.02 2.76 -9.43
N PRO A 84 21.64 2.14 -8.29
CA PRO A 84 21.65 2.82 -6.99
C PRO A 84 23.06 3.24 -6.60
N GLN A 85 23.16 4.33 -5.83
CA GLN A 85 24.44 4.73 -5.23
C GLN A 85 24.98 3.60 -4.33
N GLU A 86 26.31 3.50 -4.23
CA GLU A 86 26.96 2.49 -3.40
C GLU A 86 26.46 2.55 -1.94
N GLY A 87 26.14 1.39 -1.38
CA GLY A 87 25.58 1.27 -0.02
C GLY A 87 24.12 1.72 0.13
N ARG A 88 23.44 2.13 -0.95
CA ARG A 88 22.04 2.56 -0.90
C ARG A 88 21.05 1.55 -1.50
N VAL A 89 19.85 1.51 -0.92
CA VAL A 89 18.70 0.76 -1.42
C VAL A 89 17.64 1.68 -2.00
N ILE A 90 17.00 1.24 -3.08
CA ILE A 90 15.96 2.02 -3.75
C ILE A 90 14.64 1.84 -3.00
N LEU A 91 14.02 2.96 -2.65
CA LEU A 91 12.64 3.04 -2.19
C LEU A 91 11.79 3.70 -3.27
N ALA A 92 10.68 3.06 -3.62
CA ALA A 92 9.67 3.60 -4.50
C ALA A 92 8.32 3.64 -3.79
N HIS A 93 7.43 4.48 -4.31
CA HIS A 93 6.06 4.61 -3.81
C HIS A 93 5.10 4.68 -4.98
N CYS A 94 3.96 4.00 -4.83
CA CYS A 94 2.82 4.14 -5.71
C CYS A 94 1.54 4.34 -4.90
N ASN A 95 0.82 5.43 -5.20
CA ASN A 95 -0.44 5.81 -4.55
C ASN A 95 -1.70 5.22 -5.19
N LYS A 96 -1.54 4.28 -6.11
CA LYS A 96 -2.64 3.60 -6.81
C LYS A 96 -2.57 2.08 -6.73
N LEU A 97 -1.46 1.54 -6.21
CA LEU A 97 -1.16 0.11 -6.30
C LEU A 97 -1.86 -0.72 -5.21
N LEU A 98 -2.26 -0.11 -4.09
CA LEU A 98 -2.95 -0.85 -3.02
C LEU A 98 -4.28 -1.41 -3.53
N SER A 99 -5.13 -0.54 -4.08
CA SER A 99 -6.41 -0.89 -4.67
C SER A 99 -6.28 -0.85 -6.18
N TRP A 100 -6.27 -2.02 -6.79
CA TRP A 100 -6.03 -2.16 -8.22
C TRP A 100 -7.28 -2.66 -8.93
N TYR A 101 -7.53 -2.17 -10.14
CA TYR A 101 -8.54 -2.70 -11.04
C TYR A 101 -7.92 -3.84 -11.86
N PRO A 102 -8.66 -4.87 -12.28
CA PRO A 102 -8.15 -5.86 -13.24
C PRO A 102 -7.67 -5.19 -14.53
N ALA A 103 -8.21 -4.00 -14.80
CA ALA A 103 -7.79 -3.08 -15.84
C ALA A 103 -6.27 -2.73 -15.82
N PHE A 104 -5.60 -2.90 -14.68
CA PHE A 104 -4.21 -2.54 -14.45
C PHE A 104 -3.21 -3.66 -14.77
N ALA A 105 -3.69 -4.89 -14.90
CA ALA A 105 -2.90 -6.00 -15.41
C ALA A 105 -3.20 -6.16 -16.92
N GLY A 106 -2.56 -5.32 -17.73
CA GLY A 106 -2.86 -5.10 -19.15
C GLY A 106 -3.29 -6.24 -20.03
N ARG A 107 -2.71 -7.43 -19.80
CA ARG A 107 -3.08 -8.65 -20.51
C ARG A 107 -4.59 -8.90 -20.50
N TYR A 108 -5.28 -8.52 -19.43
CA TYR A 108 -6.68 -8.89 -19.17
C TYR A 108 -7.67 -7.78 -19.56
N THR A 109 -7.37 -6.52 -19.27
CA THR A 109 -8.05 -5.35 -19.86
C THR A 109 -7.98 -5.38 -21.38
N SER A 110 -6.84 -5.82 -21.90
CA SER A 110 -6.65 -6.02 -23.34
C SER A 110 -7.63 -7.05 -23.88
N ALA A 111 -7.94 -8.13 -23.16
CA ALA A 111 -8.94 -9.11 -23.59
C ALA A 111 -10.35 -8.51 -23.63
N TRP A 112 -10.73 -7.74 -22.61
CA TRP A 112 -12.00 -7.00 -22.61
C TRP A 112 -12.07 -6.03 -23.80
N GLY A 113 -11.06 -5.17 -23.97
CA GLY A 113 -11.02 -4.14 -25.02
C GLY A 113 -11.00 -4.73 -26.43
N LYS A 114 -10.22 -5.79 -26.66
CA LYS A 114 -10.17 -6.53 -27.93
C LYS A 114 -11.49 -7.20 -28.28
N SER A 115 -12.31 -7.55 -27.29
CA SER A 115 -13.65 -8.08 -27.52
C SER A 115 -14.66 -6.94 -27.74
N TYR A 116 -14.62 -5.91 -26.90
CA TYR A 116 -15.59 -4.82 -26.89
C TYR A 116 -15.51 -3.94 -28.14
N ALA A 117 -14.30 -3.48 -28.53
CA ALA A 117 -14.16 -2.50 -29.62
C ALA A 117 -14.71 -3.01 -30.97
N PRO A 118 -14.35 -4.23 -31.44
CA PRO A 118 -14.93 -4.77 -32.67
C PRO A 118 -16.45 -5.01 -32.56
N CYS A 119 -16.96 -5.39 -31.37
CA CYS A 119 -18.40 -5.52 -31.17
C CYS A 119 -19.11 -4.16 -31.29
N LYS A 120 -18.55 -3.12 -30.66
CA LYS A 120 -19.09 -1.76 -30.71
C LYS A 120 -19.14 -1.26 -32.15
N GLU A 121 -18.06 -1.40 -32.90
CA GLU A 121 -17.99 -0.99 -34.31
C GLU A 121 -19.06 -1.69 -35.16
N ARG A 122 -19.19 -3.02 -35.06
CA ARG A 122 -20.23 -3.78 -35.78
C ARG A 122 -21.64 -3.39 -35.36
N SER A 123 -21.86 -3.18 -34.07
CA SER A 123 -23.18 -2.82 -33.53
C SER A 123 -23.61 -1.43 -34.00
N ILE A 124 -22.69 -0.46 -34.00
CA ILE A 124 -22.95 0.90 -34.52
C ILE A 124 -23.24 0.86 -36.02
N ALA A 125 -22.48 0.08 -36.79
CA ALA A 125 -22.67 -0.04 -38.23
C ALA A 125 -24.01 -0.69 -38.65
N THR A 126 -24.68 -1.37 -37.72
CA THR A 126 -25.94 -2.11 -37.98
C THR A 126 -27.15 -1.52 -37.24
N LEU A 127 -27.01 -0.33 -36.62
CA LEU A 127 -28.12 0.34 -35.96
C LEU A 127 -29.23 0.68 -36.95
N LYS A 128 -30.46 0.37 -36.57
CA LYS A 128 -31.65 0.81 -37.31
C LYS A 128 -32.03 2.24 -36.92
N PRO A 129 -32.76 2.98 -37.77
CA PRO A 129 -33.33 4.27 -37.39
C PRO A 129 -34.15 4.16 -36.08
N GLY A 130 -33.85 5.02 -35.10
CA GLY A 130 -34.48 5.04 -33.79
C GLY A 130 -33.80 4.17 -32.71
N GLU A 131 -32.83 3.33 -33.07
CA GLU A 131 -32.00 2.60 -32.10
C GLU A 131 -30.86 3.49 -31.57
N ASP A 132 -30.52 3.31 -30.29
CA ASP A 132 -29.36 3.91 -29.65
C ASP A 132 -28.39 2.82 -29.18
N TYR A 133 -27.10 2.98 -29.49
CA TYR A 133 -26.09 1.98 -29.12
C TYR A 133 -26.03 1.74 -27.61
N TYR A 134 -26.00 2.82 -26.81
CA TYR A 134 -25.78 2.73 -25.37
C TYR A 134 -26.99 2.12 -24.66
N ARG A 135 -28.20 2.44 -25.12
CA ARG A 135 -29.46 1.92 -24.61
C ARG A 135 -29.75 0.48 -25.05
N ASP A 136 -29.55 0.18 -26.34
CA ASP A 136 -30.13 -1.01 -26.96
C ASP A 136 -29.11 -2.13 -27.27
N ARG A 137 -27.81 -1.81 -27.35
CA ARG A 137 -26.77 -2.77 -27.78
C ARG A 137 -25.65 -2.96 -26.77
N MET A 138 -25.20 -1.90 -26.10
CA MET A 138 -24.01 -1.94 -25.26
C MET A 138 -24.13 -2.97 -24.14
N TRP A 139 -25.24 -2.96 -23.41
CA TRP A 139 -25.47 -3.83 -22.24
C TRP A 139 -25.96 -5.23 -22.60
N GLN A 140 -26.62 -5.37 -23.73
CA GLN A 140 -27.27 -6.61 -24.16
C GLN A 140 -26.35 -7.48 -25.01
N VAL A 141 -25.40 -6.87 -25.71
CA VAL A 141 -24.54 -7.55 -26.68
C VAL A 141 -23.06 -7.38 -26.32
N CYS A 142 -22.54 -6.15 -26.36
CA CYS A 142 -21.10 -5.95 -26.34
C CYS A 142 -20.46 -6.09 -24.95
N ARG A 143 -21.08 -5.59 -23.89
CA ARG A 143 -20.55 -5.73 -22.53
C ARG A 143 -20.56 -7.18 -22.04
N PRO A 144 -21.63 -7.98 -22.21
CA PRO A 144 -21.61 -9.40 -21.86
C PRO A 144 -20.50 -10.16 -22.61
N GLN A 145 -20.33 -9.91 -23.90
CA GLN A 145 -19.26 -10.54 -24.69
C GLN A 145 -17.87 -10.16 -24.16
N ALA A 146 -17.65 -8.88 -23.87
CA ALA A 146 -16.38 -8.39 -23.36
C ALA A 146 -16.09 -8.88 -21.93
N LEU A 147 -17.11 -8.99 -21.08
CA LEU A 147 -17.00 -9.54 -19.74
C LEU A 147 -16.66 -11.04 -19.77
N ALA A 148 -17.26 -11.81 -20.69
CA ALA A 148 -16.90 -13.21 -20.90
C ALA A 148 -15.45 -13.38 -21.38
N ALA A 149 -14.98 -12.51 -22.28
CA ALA A 149 -13.59 -12.52 -22.73
C ALA A 149 -12.61 -12.15 -21.60
N HIS A 150 -12.99 -11.17 -20.76
CA HIS A 150 -12.26 -10.83 -19.55
C HIS A 150 -12.18 -12.01 -18.59
N ASP A 151 -13.31 -12.63 -18.26
CA ASP A 151 -13.38 -13.75 -17.31
C ASP A 151 -12.59 -14.96 -17.80
N ALA A 152 -12.62 -15.25 -19.10
CA ALA A 152 -11.81 -16.29 -19.72
C ALA A 152 -10.31 -15.99 -19.64
N ALA A 153 -9.91 -14.71 -19.80
CA ALA A 153 -8.51 -14.31 -19.72
C ALA A 153 -8.00 -14.35 -18.27
N MET A 154 -8.79 -13.86 -17.31
CA MET A 154 -8.44 -13.85 -15.88
C MET A 154 -8.46 -15.25 -15.24
N GLY A 155 -9.28 -16.18 -15.76
CA GLY A 155 -9.59 -17.41 -15.06
C GLY A 155 -10.51 -17.18 -13.85
N THR A 156 -10.88 -18.25 -13.14
CA THR A 156 -11.72 -18.25 -11.90
C THR A 156 -12.90 -17.26 -11.89
N GLY A 157 -13.54 -17.03 -13.04
CA GLY A 157 -14.65 -16.08 -13.16
C GLY A 157 -14.23 -14.63 -12.90
N GLY A 158 -13.16 -14.15 -13.53
CA GLY A 158 -12.83 -12.72 -13.59
C GLY A 158 -12.08 -12.14 -12.39
N VAL A 159 -11.80 -12.95 -11.36
CA VAL A 159 -11.17 -12.49 -10.10
C VAL A 159 -9.79 -13.11 -9.86
N GLY A 160 -9.28 -13.87 -10.84
CA GLY A 160 -8.07 -14.71 -10.75
C GLY A 160 -6.90 -14.00 -10.08
N LEU A 161 -6.36 -14.65 -9.06
CA LEU A 161 -5.30 -14.13 -8.19
C LEU A 161 -3.96 -14.02 -8.93
N GLU A 162 -3.64 -15.03 -9.72
CA GLU A 162 -2.43 -15.10 -10.55
C GLU A 162 -2.26 -13.93 -11.53
N ALA A 163 -3.36 -13.26 -11.88
CA ALA A 163 -3.41 -12.17 -12.83
C ALA A 163 -3.18 -10.79 -12.22
N THR A 164 -3.05 -10.69 -10.90
CA THR A 164 -3.13 -9.42 -10.18
C THR A 164 -1.76 -8.81 -9.91
N PRO A 165 -1.62 -7.48 -9.75
CA PRO A 165 -0.35 -6.82 -9.45
C PRO A 165 0.47 -7.49 -8.33
N PRO A 166 -0.10 -7.94 -7.18
CA PRO A 166 0.64 -8.70 -6.17
C PRO A 166 1.37 -9.94 -6.72
N PHE A 167 0.70 -10.76 -7.53
CA PHE A 167 1.25 -12.03 -8.00
C PHE A 167 2.22 -11.84 -9.17
N VAL A 168 1.98 -10.84 -10.01
CA VAL A 168 2.92 -10.46 -11.07
C VAL A 168 4.20 -9.85 -10.45
N MET A 169 4.08 -8.98 -9.43
CA MET A 169 5.24 -8.52 -8.66
C MET A 169 5.95 -9.69 -7.97
N ARG A 170 5.22 -10.67 -7.43
CA ARG A 170 5.82 -11.86 -6.80
C ARG A 170 6.62 -12.68 -7.82
N ALA A 171 6.10 -12.86 -9.03
CA ALA A 171 6.79 -13.57 -10.10
C ALA A 171 8.10 -12.85 -10.51
N LEU A 172 8.09 -11.50 -10.50
CA LEU A 172 9.30 -10.71 -10.74
C LEU A 172 10.28 -10.82 -9.55
N TYR A 173 9.89 -10.38 -8.36
CA TYR A 173 10.78 -10.18 -7.20
C TYR A 173 11.12 -11.45 -6.40
N GLY A 174 10.28 -12.48 -6.45
CA GLY A 174 10.28 -13.54 -5.43
C GLY A 174 10.06 -12.98 -4.03
N GLU A 175 10.90 -13.36 -3.06
CA GLU A 175 10.84 -12.92 -1.65
C GLU A 175 11.66 -11.65 -1.35
N ARG A 176 12.24 -11.02 -2.37
CA ARG A 176 13.26 -9.98 -2.18
C ARG A 176 12.68 -8.63 -1.81
N VAL A 177 11.52 -8.26 -2.37
CA VAL A 177 10.87 -6.97 -2.10
C VAL A 177 10.40 -6.87 -0.64
N ARG A 178 10.38 -5.65 -0.12
CA ARG A 178 9.77 -5.27 1.15
C ARG A 178 8.64 -4.29 0.84
N LEU A 179 7.41 -4.71 1.10
CA LEU A 179 6.21 -3.93 0.87
C LEU A 179 5.80 -3.22 2.15
N VAL A 180 5.43 -1.95 2.02
CA VAL A 180 4.82 -1.16 3.09
C VAL A 180 3.46 -0.69 2.61
N ALA A 181 2.38 -1.27 3.15
CA ALA A 181 1.02 -0.82 2.88
C ALA A 181 0.64 0.29 3.86
N ALA A 182 0.36 1.49 3.35
CA ALA A 182 -0.12 2.62 4.16
C ALA A 182 -1.65 2.71 4.06
N LEU A 183 -2.33 2.42 5.16
CA LEU A 183 -3.79 2.42 5.25
C LEU A 183 -4.25 3.59 6.11
N ARG A 184 -5.28 4.29 5.66
CA ARG A 184 -5.99 5.32 6.41
C ARG A 184 -7.39 4.83 6.75
N SER A 185 -8.02 5.35 7.81
CA SER A 185 -9.45 5.19 8.11
C SER A 185 -10.26 5.28 6.80
N PRO A 186 -11.01 4.23 6.42
CA PRO A 186 -11.77 4.25 5.17
C PRO A 186 -12.87 5.32 5.20
N VAL A 187 -13.35 5.69 6.39
CA VAL A 187 -14.32 6.78 6.60
C VAL A 187 -13.68 8.12 6.31
N ASP A 188 -12.56 8.44 6.95
CA ASP A 188 -11.89 9.74 6.78
C ASP A 188 -11.36 9.91 5.35
N ARG A 189 -10.90 8.81 4.74
CA ARG A 189 -10.49 8.77 3.33
C ARG A 189 -11.66 9.08 2.40
N LEU A 190 -12.83 8.49 2.66
CA LEU A 190 -14.05 8.72 1.89
C LEU A 190 -14.56 10.15 2.06
N GLU A 191 -14.59 10.66 3.29
CA GLU A 191 -14.93 12.06 3.58
C GLU A 191 -13.99 13.01 2.83
N THR A 192 -12.67 12.76 2.88
CA THR A 192 -11.69 13.54 2.13
C THR A 192 -11.98 13.52 0.63
N SER A 193 -12.32 12.35 0.08
CA SER A 193 -12.65 12.22 -1.34
C SER A 193 -13.89 13.03 -1.73
N PHE A 194 -14.91 13.08 -0.86
CA PHE A 194 -16.10 13.89 -1.08
C PHE A 194 -15.77 15.37 -1.17
N TRP A 195 -15.01 15.90 -0.21
CA TRP A 195 -14.73 17.34 -0.16
C TRP A 195 -13.69 17.81 -1.19
N VAL A 196 -12.70 16.99 -1.52
CA VAL A 196 -11.64 17.35 -2.47
C VAL A 196 -12.15 17.31 -3.91
N HIS A 197 -13.04 16.37 -4.24
CA HIS A 197 -13.55 16.24 -5.60
C HIS A 197 -14.88 16.97 -5.78
N ALA A 198 -14.81 18.17 -6.35
CA ALA A 198 -15.96 19.08 -6.51
C ALA A 198 -17.20 18.46 -7.19
N HIS A 199 -17.08 17.37 -7.96
CA HIS A 199 -18.25 16.70 -8.53
C HIS A 199 -19.14 16.01 -7.51
N TYR A 200 -18.63 15.54 -6.36
CA TYR A 200 -19.51 14.96 -5.33
C TYR A 200 -20.35 16.06 -4.64
N PRO A 201 -19.76 17.14 -4.09
CA PRO A 201 -20.54 18.20 -3.47
C PRO A 201 -21.49 18.91 -4.46
N ARG A 202 -21.12 18.99 -5.74
CA ARG A 202 -22.04 19.52 -6.78
C ARG A 202 -23.26 18.63 -7.00
N ARG A 203 -23.11 17.30 -6.91
CA ARG A 203 -24.20 16.34 -7.14
C ARG A 203 -25.10 16.14 -5.93
N TYR A 204 -24.51 16.15 -4.74
CA TYR A 204 -25.19 15.76 -3.49
C TYR A 204 -25.42 16.94 -2.54
N GLY A 205 -24.81 18.10 -2.78
CA GLY A 205 -24.81 19.25 -1.88
C GLY A 205 -23.53 19.33 -1.06
N ALA A 206 -22.95 20.53 -0.94
CA ALA A 206 -21.74 20.77 -0.15
C ALA A 206 -22.05 20.89 1.36
N SER A 207 -22.64 19.84 1.94
CA SER A 207 -23.04 19.78 3.34
C SER A 207 -22.86 18.38 3.93
N ALA A 208 -23.07 18.24 5.24
CA ALA A 208 -23.05 16.94 5.91
C ALA A 208 -24.16 16.02 5.38
N GLU A 209 -25.34 16.57 5.07
CA GLU A 209 -26.46 15.85 4.45
C GLU A 209 -26.09 15.36 3.05
N GLY A 210 -25.36 16.17 2.27
CA GLY A 210 -24.86 15.76 0.97
C GLY A 210 -23.81 14.64 1.05
N LEU A 211 -22.89 14.71 2.01
CA LEU A 211 -21.98 13.61 2.30
C LEU A 211 -22.75 12.34 2.69
N HIS A 212 -23.76 12.45 3.56
CA HIS A 212 -24.58 11.31 3.95
C HIS A 212 -25.33 10.69 2.75
N ALA A 213 -25.97 11.52 1.92
CA ALA A 213 -26.67 11.07 0.71
C ALA A 213 -25.74 10.35 -0.26
N TYR A 214 -24.53 10.90 -0.47
CA TYR A 214 -23.48 10.26 -1.26
C TYR A 214 -23.13 8.88 -0.68
N VAL A 215 -22.79 8.80 0.61
CA VAL A 215 -22.41 7.52 1.23
C VAL A 215 -23.54 6.50 1.15
N THR A 216 -24.78 6.91 1.39
CA THR A 216 -25.96 6.03 1.34
C THR A 216 -26.17 5.44 -0.06
N GLU A 217 -26.13 6.24 -1.13
CA GLU A 217 -26.27 5.72 -2.51
C GLU A 217 -25.18 4.70 -2.84
N GLN A 218 -23.91 5.06 -2.58
CA GLN A 218 -22.77 4.25 -2.99
C GLN A 218 -22.69 2.94 -2.19
N THR A 219 -22.96 2.99 -0.88
CA THR A 219 -22.96 1.80 -0.04
C THR A 219 -24.14 0.88 -0.35
N ALA A 220 -25.34 1.42 -0.58
CA ALA A 220 -26.50 0.62 -0.96
C ALA A 220 -26.25 -0.14 -2.27
N ALA A 221 -25.77 0.56 -3.30
CA ALA A 221 -25.50 -0.07 -4.59
C ALA A 221 -24.36 -1.10 -4.52
N PHE A 222 -23.30 -0.83 -3.74
CA PHE A 222 -22.24 -1.80 -3.54
C PHE A 222 -22.72 -3.04 -2.77
N SER A 223 -23.54 -2.86 -1.73
CA SER A 223 -24.15 -3.97 -0.98
C SER A 223 -25.06 -4.84 -1.85
N GLU A 224 -25.83 -4.23 -2.74
CA GLU A 224 -26.65 -4.95 -3.73
C GLU A 224 -25.77 -5.81 -4.64
N CYS A 225 -24.71 -5.23 -5.23
CA CYS A 225 -23.74 -5.98 -6.02
C CYS A 225 -23.15 -7.15 -5.24
N VAL A 226 -22.72 -6.92 -3.99
CA VAL A 226 -22.11 -7.95 -3.14
C VAL A 226 -23.07 -9.12 -2.94
N GLY A 227 -24.38 -8.84 -2.76
CA GLY A 227 -25.41 -9.87 -2.60
C GLY A 227 -25.54 -10.81 -3.79
N GLU A 228 -25.19 -10.35 -5.00
CA GLU A 228 -25.38 -11.10 -6.24
C GLU A 228 -24.10 -11.69 -6.81
N HIS A 229 -22.99 -10.97 -6.69
CA HIS A 229 -21.73 -11.29 -7.35
C HIS A 229 -20.59 -11.57 -6.36
N GLY A 230 -20.79 -11.29 -5.07
CA GLY A 230 -19.77 -11.39 -4.02
C GLY A 230 -18.83 -10.19 -3.98
N ALA A 231 -18.31 -9.90 -2.78
CA ALA A 231 -17.55 -8.67 -2.51
C ALA A 231 -16.30 -8.52 -3.38
N ARG A 232 -15.58 -9.62 -3.63
CA ARG A 232 -14.38 -9.61 -4.46
C ARG A 232 -14.71 -9.18 -5.90
N ARG A 233 -15.67 -9.83 -6.54
CA ARG A 233 -16.03 -9.54 -7.94
C ARG A 233 -16.56 -8.11 -8.09
N CYS A 234 -17.36 -7.64 -7.12
CA CYS A 234 -17.81 -6.25 -7.10
C CYS A 234 -16.66 -5.25 -6.93
N ALA A 235 -15.69 -5.51 -6.05
CA ALA A 235 -14.54 -4.62 -5.89
C ALA A 235 -13.72 -4.47 -7.18
N PHE A 236 -13.71 -5.48 -8.04
CA PHE A 236 -12.93 -5.48 -9.27
C PHE A 236 -13.70 -5.03 -10.52
N LEU A 237 -14.99 -5.32 -10.59
CA LEU A 237 -15.77 -5.23 -11.83
C LEU A 237 -17.08 -4.45 -11.68
N PHE A 238 -17.32 -3.76 -10.56
CA PHE A 238 -18.61 -3.10 -10.23
C PHE A 238 -19.33 -2.50 -11.45
N GLU A 239 -18.71 -1.52 -12.12
CA GLU A 239 -19.30 -0.80 -13.25
C GLU A 239 -19.49 -1.65 -14.51
N LEU A 240 -18.87 -2.82 -14.59
CA LEU A 240 -18.88 -3.74 -15.73
C LEU A 240 -19.92 -4.85 -15.59
N LEU A 241 -20.40 -5.11 -14.37
CA LEU A 241 -21.27 -6.26 -14.07
C LEU A 241 -22.69 -6.06 -14.55
N ASP A 242 -23.25 -4.87 -14.38
CA ASP A 242 -24.63 -4.55 -14.77
C ASP A 242 -24.80 -3.05 -15.02
N ARG A 243 -25.82 -2.71 -15.83
CA ARG A 243 -26.20 -1.33 -16.10
C ARG A 243 -26.49 -0.56 -14.82
N ARG A 244 -27.21 -1.14 -13.86
CA ARG A 244 -27.57 -0.42 -12.62
C ARG A 244 -26.35 0.02 -11.83
N TYR A 245 -25.28 -0.78 -11.82
CA TYR A 245 -24.02 -0.46 -11.14
C TYR A 245 -23.22 0.60 -11.91
N SER A 246 -23.25 0.55 -13.25
CA SER A 246 -22.67 1.60 -14.09
C SER A 246 -23.45 2.92 -14.03
N ASP A 247 -24.73 2.90 -13.68
CA ASP A 247 -25.54 4.12 -13.60
C ASP A 247 -25.35 4.84 -12.24
N VAL A 248 -24.77 4.17 -11.22
CA VAL A 248 -24.35 4.80 -9.97
C VAL A 248 -23.32 5.88 -10.26
N PHE A 249 -23.52 7.08 -9.71
CA PHE A 249 -22.64 8.22 -9.97
C PHE A 249 -21.19 7.93 -9.55
N PHE A 250 -20.26 7.95 -10.49
CA PHE A 250 -18.85 7.54 -10.29
C PHE A 250 -18.68 6.11 -9.72
N HIS A 251 -19.66 5.24 -9.95
CA HIS A 251 -19.53 3.78 -9.92
C HIS A 251 -18.91 3.18 -8.63
N CYS A 252 -19.23 3.72 -7.45
CA CYS A 252 -18.65 3.26 -6.19
C CYS A 252 -17.12 3.35 -6.08
N ASP A 253 -16.42 4.05 -6.98
CA ASP A 253 -14.94 4.05 -7.08
C ASP A 253 -14.26 4.38 -5.74
N GLN A 254 -14.76 5.38 -5.01
CA GLN A 254 -14.19 5.75 -3.71
C GLN A 254 -14.57 4.76 -2.60
N ILE A 255 -15.78 4.20 -2.58
CA ILE A 255 -16.10 3.13 -1.62
C ILE A 255 -15.15 1.96 -1.84
N ILE A 256 -15.01 1.50 -3.08
CA ILE A 256 -14.15 0.38 -3.47
C ILE A 256 -12.69 0.63 -3.07
N ARG A 257 -12.15 1.83 -3.32
CA ARG A 257 -10.80 2.21 -2.87
C ARG A 257 -10.63 2.20 -1.35
N GLY A 258 -11.72 2.29 -0.57
CA GLY A 258 -11.72 2.16 0.89
C GLY A 258 -11.90 0.72 1.39
N LEU A 259 -12.25 -0.24 0.52
CA LEU A 259 -12.43 -1.65 0.85
C LEU A 259 -11.07 -2.37 0.81
N TYR A 260 -10.24 -2.19 1.84
CA TYR A 260 -8.88 -2.73 1.81
C TYR A 260 -8.80 -4.24 1.85
N GLN A 261 -9.75 -4.91 2.50
CA GLN A 261 -9.69 -6.35 2.77
C GLN A 261 -9.39 -7.19 1.52
N PRO A 262 -10.18 -7.18 0.42
CA PRO A 262 -9.91 -8.02 -0.74
C PRO A 262 -8.54 -7.75 -1.38
N PHE A 263 -8.06 -6.51 -1.37
CA PHE A 263 -6.77 -6.18 -1.97
C PHE A 263 -5.59 -6.56 -1.06
N VAL A 264 -5.68 -6.26 0.24
CA VAL A 264 -4.63 -6.59 1.22
C VAL A 264 -4.49 -8.10 1.38
N GLU A 265 -5.58 -8.86 1.27
CA GLU A 265 -5.54 -10.32 1.23
C GLU A 265 -4.70 -10.83 0.06
N ASP A 266 -4.82 -10.23 -1.13
CA ASP A 266 -4.02 -10.62 -2.30
C ASP A 266 -2.53 -10.30 -2.11
N TRP A 267 -2.21 -9.13 -1.57
CA TRP A 267 -0.84 -8.77 -1.18
C TRP A 267 -0.26 -9.73 -0.15
N HIS A 268 -1.06 -10.11 0.85
CA HIS A 268 -0.66 -11.06 1.88
C HIS A 268 -0.47 -12.47 1.30
N ALA A 269 -1.35 -12.93 0.41
CA ALA A 269 -1.24 -14.22 -0.24
C ALA A 269 0.01 -14.32 -1.13
N ALA A 270 0.33 -13.25 -1.87
CA ALA A 270 1.48 -13.22 -2.77
C ALA A 270 2.84 -13.17 -2.05
N PHE A 271 2.95 -12.44 -0.94
CA PHE A 271 4.24 -12.15 -0.29
C PHE A 271 4.39 -12.64 1.15
N GLY A 272 3.28 -12.99 1.81
CA GLY A 272 3.25 -13.37 3.21
C GLY A 272 3.59 -12.24 4.19
N SER A 273 3.52 -12.55 5.48
CA SER A 273 3.74 -11.58 6.56
C SER A 273 5.19 -11.09 6.71
N LYS A 274 6.18 -11.80 6.14
CA LYS A 274 7.59 -11.43 6.27
C LYS A 274 7.99 -10.29 5.33
N ALA A 275 7.28 -10.13 4.21
CA ALA A 275 7.58 -9.14 3.19
C ALA A 275 6.56 -8.00 3.15
N LEU A 276 5.41 -8.11 3.83
CA LEU A 276 4.39 -7.06 3.91
C LEU A 276 4.29 -6.47 5.33
N LEU A 277 4.60 -5.18 5.45
CA LEU A 277 4.31 -4.37 6.63
C LEU A 277 3.06 -3.52 6.37
N VAL A 278 2.06 -3.60 7.23
CA VAL A 278 0.86 -2.75 7.17
C VAL A 278 0.97 -1.67 8.24
N LEU A 279 0.88 -0.40 7.83
CA LEU A 279 0.93 0.76 8.69
C LEU A 279 -0.41 1.49 8.66
N ARG A 280 -0.84 1.94 9.83
CA ARG A 280 -1.95 2.87 9.96
C ARG A 280 -1.40 4.29 9.85
N VAL A 281 -1.94 5.08 8.92
CA VAL A 281 -1.50 6.45 8.65
C VAL A 281 -1.70 7.34 9.88
N GLU A 282 -2.82 7.18 10.58
CA GLU A 282 -3.16 7.94 11.79
C GLU A 282 -2.08 7.84 12.86
N ASP A 283 -1.40 6.70 12.99
CA ASP A 283 -0.31 6.48 13.95
C ASP A 283 0.94 7.32 13.64
N LEU A 284 1.04 7.82 12.40
CA LEU A 284 2.18 8.59 11.90
C LEU A 284 1.91 10.10 11.92
N ILE A 285 0.66 10.51 11.75
CA ILE A 285 0.26 11.93 11.68
C ILE A 285 -0.20 12.49 13.03
N GLU A 286 -0.68 11.66 13.97
CA GLU A 286 -1.11 12.10 15.30
C GLU A 286 -0.05 11.78 16.36
N PRO A 287 0.91 12.68 16.64
CA PRO A 287 1.87 12.46 17.72
C PRO A 287 1.14 12.48 19.08
N GLY A 288 0.86 11.30 19.63
CA GLY A 288 0.31 11.14 20.99
C GLY A 288 -0.64 9.96 21.18
N ARG A 289 -1.27 9.44 20.13
CA ARG A 289 -2.14 8.24 20.22
C ARG A 289 -1.35 6.96 19.95
N GLY A 290 -0.33 6.73 20.76
CA GLY A 290 0.42 5.47 20.77
C GLY A 290 1.21 5.26 19.48
N THR A 291 2.51 5.57 19.54
CA THR A 291 3.49 4.87 18.69
C THR A 291 3.12 3.39 18.73
N PRO A 292 2.82 2.71 17.61
CA PRO A 292 2.57 1.28 17.63
C PRO A 292 3.85 0.64 18.12
N GLN A 293 3.89 0.27 19.40
CA GLN A 293 4.86 -0.72 19.84
C GLN A 293 4.55 -1.95 19.02
N PRO A 294 5.52 -2.51 18.27
CA PRO A 294 5.30 -3.77 17.58
C PRO A 294 4.75 -4.75 18.62
N ARG A 295 3.51 -5.20 18.41
CA ARG A 295 2.92 -6.28 19.21
C ARG A 295 3.95 -7.40 19.16
N ARG A 296 4.61 -7.65 20.30
CA ARG A 296 5.57 -8.75 20.42
C ARG A 296 4.80 -10.00 20.03
N LEU A 297 5.09 -10.53 18.84
CA LEU A 297 4.80 -11.92 18.49
C LEU A 297 5.14 -12.77 19.72
N PRO A 298 4.23 -13.63 20.20
CA PRO A 298 4.51 -14.45 21.36
C PRO A 298 5.79 -15.25 21.08
N ARG A 299 6.87 -14.86 21.76
CA ARG A 299 8.17 -15.52 21.64
C ARG A 299 7.94 -17.00 21.95
N ARG A 300 8.10 -17.85 20.93
CA ARG A 300 8.15 -19.31 21.07
C ARG A 300 9.13 -19.63 22.20
N ARG A 301 8.57 -20.09 23.32
CA ARG A 301 9.31 -20.44 24.53
C ARG A 301 9.84 -21.86 24.37
N ARG A 302 11.02 -22.04 23.77
CA ARG A 302 11.82 -23.28 23.63
C ARG A 302 13.12 -22.89 22.90
N LEU A 303 14.37 -23.15 23.28
CA LEU A 303 15.04 -23.85 24.38
C LEU A 303 16.29 -23.02 24.74
N ARG A 304 16.49 -22.69 26.02
CA ARG A 304 17.84 -22.37 26.54
C ARG A 304 17.96 -22.79 28.01
N ARG A 305 17.64 -24.06 28.25
CA ARG A 305 17.86 -24.74 29.53
C ARG A 305 19.13 -25.59 29.43
N ARG A 306 20.32 -24.95 29.32
CA ARG A 306 21.62 -25.64 29.54
C ARG A 306 22.85 -24.77 29.84
N ARG A 307 22.71 -23.47 30.14
CA ARG A 307 23.85 -22.62 30.59
C ARG A 307 23.59 -21.88 31.91
N ARG A 308 22.87 -22.51 32.85
CA ARG A 308 22.73 -22.05 34.24
C ARG A 308 23.13 -23.16 35.23
N ARG A 309 24.38 -23.63 35.13
CA ARG A 309 25.07 -24.34 36.23
C ARG A 309 26.51 -23.88 36.49
N GLY A 310 27.11 -23.00 35.66
CA GLY A 310 28.50 -22.54 35.85
C GLY A 310 28.69 -21.17 36.49
N ALA A 311 27.64 -20.33 36.63
CA ALA A 311 27.79 -18.93 37.06
C ALA A 311 27.43 -18.67 38.54
N ALA A 312 26.94 -19.68 39.28
CA ALA A 312 26.58 -19.54 40.69
C ALA A 312 27.76 -19.77 41.65
N ALA A 313 28.89 -20.30 41.19
CA ALA A 313 30.07 -20.55 42.02
C ALA A 313 31.02 -19.34 42.13
N ALA A 314 30.90 -18.33 41.25
CA ALA A 314 31.84 -17.19 41.20
C ALA A 314 31.38 -15.93 41.95
N SER A 315 30.13 -15.88 42.46
CA SER A 315 29.57 -14.69 43.13
C SER A 315 29.65 -14.73 44.66
N LEU A 316 29.98 -15.87 45.27
CA LEU A 316 30.11 -16.03 46.72
C LEU A 316 31.48 -15.55 47.26
N VAL A 317 32.53 -15.53 46.44
CA VAL A 317 33.89 -15.14 46.88
C VAL A 317 34.12 -13.62 46.80
N ARG A 318 33.35 -12.86 46.00
CA ARG A 318 33.54 -11.39 45.84
C ARG A 318 32.72 -10.53 46.80
N ARG A 319 31.78 -11.11 47.57
CA ARG A 319 30.94 -10.38 48.54
C ARG A 319 31.52 -10.30 49.96
N ALA A 320 32.60 -11.05 50.26
CA ALA A 320 33.28 -10.97 51.56
C ALA A 320 34.33 -9.85 51.65
N ALA A 321 34.85 -9.34 50.52
CA ALA A 321 36.00 -8.42 50.51
C ALA A 321 35.65 -6.92 50.39
N ARG A 322 34.37 -6.53 50.37
CA ARG A 322 33.94 -5.13 50.14
C ARG A 322 33.13 -4.48 51.28
N ARG A 323 33.14 -5.06 52.48
CA ARG A 323 32.45 -4.49 53.66
C ARG A 323 33.37 -3.79 54.68
N VAL A 324 34.65 -3.58 54.37
CA VAL A 324 35.61 -2.93 55.31
C VAL A 324 36.04 -1.51 54.90
N ALA A 325 35.67 -1.01 53.71
CA ALA A 325 36.12 0.31 53.28
C ALA A 325 34.95 1.30 53.10
N ALA A 326 34.83 2.20 54.09
CA ALA A 326 34.31 3.57 53.99
C ALA A 326 32.82 3.77 53.59
N GLY A 327 31.95 4.45 54.34
CA GLY A 327 32.16 5.42 55.41
C GLY A 327 32.12 6.87 54.88
N ARG A 328 30.99 7.54 55.20
CA ARG A 328 30.75 9.00 55.35
C ARG A 328 30.34 9.89 54.15
N LYS A 329 29.18 10.55 54.40
CA LYS A 329 28.76 11.96 54.16
C LYS A 329 28.60 12.41 52.69
N GLY A 330 27.66 13.26 52.28
CA GLY A 330 26.60 14.05 52.94
C GLY A 330 25.74 14.75 51.86
N ARG A 331 24.52 15.17 52.26
CA ARG A 331 23.55 16.07 51.56
C ARG A 331 24.08 17.52 51.47
N PRO A 332 23.41 18.56 50.86
CA PRO A 332 21.96 18.75 50.62
C PRO A 332 21.51 19.51 49.32
N ASP A 333 20.18 19.55 49.11
CA ASP A 333 19.23 20.64 48.72
C ASP A 333 19.65 21.75 47.70
N ALA A 334 18.79 22.43 46.93
CA ALA A 334 17.37 22.77 47.08
C ALA A 334 16.75 23.30 45.76
N GLN A 335 15.40 23.22 45.71
CA GLN A 335 14.42 24.25 45.29
C GLN A 335 14.48 24.94 43.90
N ARG A 336 13.33 24.91 43.21
CA ARG A 336 12.78 26.07 42.50
C ARG A 336 11.28 26.23 42.76
N HIS A 337 10.91 27.48 43.00
CA HIS A 337 9.59 28.03 43.28
C HIS A 337 8.66 28.06 42.06
N ALA A 338 7.37 28.08 42.37
CA ALA A 338 6.23 28.36 41.51
C ALA A 338 5.81 29.86 41.59
N GLU A 339 4.71 30.19 40.87
CA GLU A 339 3.98 31.47 40.76
C GLU A 339 4.45 32.37 39.60
N GLY A 340 3.60 33.02 38.80
CA GLY A 340 2.14 33.13 38.74
C GLY A 340 1.71 34.27 37.79
N CYS A 341 0.58 34.07 37.09
CA CYS A 341 -0.47 35.01 36.63
C CYS A 341 -0.25 36.22 35.67
N GLY A 342 -1.18 36.31 34.69
CA GLY A 342 -1.72 37.53 34.05
C GLY A 342 -1.03 37.92 32.73
N GLY A 343 -1.67 38.27 31.62
CA GLY A 343 -3.07 38.51 31.23
C GLY A 343 -3.06 39.39 29.96
N LEU A 344 -4.06 39.21 29.08
CA LEU A 344 -4.55 40.12 28.01
C LEU A 344 -3.77 40.26 26.67
N LEU A 345 -4.42 39.75 25.59
CA LEU A 345 -4.57 40.15 24.15
C LEU A 345 -3.41 40.89 23.42
N PRO A 346 -3.13 40.73 22.09
CA PRO A 346 -4.07 40.63 20.95
C PRO A 346 -3.60 39.64 19.81
N PRO A 347 -3.57 39.98 18.50
CA PRO A 347 -4.50 39.60 17.43
C PRO A 347 -3.97 38.59 16.38
N VAL A 348 -4.88 38.14 15.49
CA VAL A 348 -4.69 37.63 14.10
C VAL A 348 -3.46 36.75 13.83
N GLN A 349 -3.65 35.42 13.79
CA GLN A 349 -2.60 34.47 13.41
C GLN A 349 -2.60 34.16 11.91
N SER A 350 -1.46 34.47 11.29
CA SER A 350 -0.91 33.83 10.12
C SER A 350 -0.56 32.35 10.38
N ARG A 351 -0.56 31.55 9.31
CA ARG A 351 -0.35 30.09 9.28
C ARG A 351 0.88 29.64 10.11
N PRO A 352 0.77 28.59 10.95
CA PRO A 352 1.95 28.02 11.59
C PRO A 352 2.70 27.10 10.63
N ARG A 353 3.99 27.44 10.38
CA ARG A 353 5.00 26.46 9.96
C ARG A 353 5.32 25.58 11.17
N ILE A 354 4.91 24.32 11.15
CA ILE A 354 5.28 23.33 12.17
C ILE A 354 6.58 22.64 11.72
N ALA A 355 7.67 22.88 12.45
CA ALA A 355 8.87 22.07 12.36
C ALA A 355 8.72 20.87 13.32
N PRO A 356 8.82 19.61 12.85
CA PRO A 356 8.75 18.46 13.75
C PRO A 356 10.07 18.28 14.51
N ARG A 357 9.98 18.21 15.85
CA ARG A 357 11.09 17.80 16.72
C ARG A 357 11.28 16.29 16.62
N LEU A 358 12.53 15.90 16.34
CA LEU A 358 13.04 14.54 16.17
C LEU A 358 12.65 13.58 17.32
N ALA A 359 11.97 12.49 16.98
CA ALA A 359 11.94 11.28 17.80
C ALA A 359 13.32 10.59 17.73
N SER A 360 13.90 10.25 18.88
CA SER A 360 15.28 9.74 18.95
C SER A 360 15.47 8.42 18.18
N ALA A 361 16.56 8.35 17.43
CA ALA A 361 16.97 7.26 16.53
C ALA A 361 17.08 5.84 17.15
N ARG A 362 16.93 5.68 18.47
CA ARG A 362 17.11 4.40 19.15
C ARG A 362 15.89 3.46 19.10
N GLY A 363 14.70 3.97 18.81
CA GLY A 363 13.48 3.15 18.70
C GLY A 363 13.35 2.40 17.37
N VAL A 364 13.88 2.96 16.28
CA VAL A 364 13.64 2.48 14.90
C VAL A 364 14.67 1.46 14.45
N ALA A 365 15.90 1.47 15.01
CA ALA A 365 16.88 0.41 14.79
C ALA A 365 16.36 -0.98 15.24
N ALA A 366 15.40 -1.04 16.17
CA ALA A 366 14.76 -2.30 16.57
C ALA A 366 13.71 -2.82 15.57
N LEU A 367 13.16 -1.95 14.70
CA LEU A 367 12.22 -2.32 13.64
C LEU A 367 12.93 -2.96 12.44
N PHE A 368 14.18 -2.55 12.15
CA PHE A 368 15.00 -3.10 11.07
C PHE A 368 16.08 -4.09 11.53
N GLY A 369 16.45 -4.13 12.81
CA GLY A 369 17.45 -5.06 13.35
C GLY A 369 17.05 -6.54 13.24
N CYS A 370 15.75 -6.84 13.13
CA CYS A 370 15.26 -8.21 12.87
C CYS A 370 15.37 -8.63 11.39
N LEU A 371 15.69 -7.70 10.47
CA LEU A 371 15.95 -7.99 9.05
C LEU A 371 17.44 -8.23 8.77
N GLY A 372 18.33 -7.96 9.72
CA GLY A 372 19.79 -8.07 9.56
C GLY A 372 20.42 -9.41 9.98
N GLU A 373 19.73 -10.28 10.73
CA GLU A 373 20.32 -11.55 11.24
C GLU A 373 20.21 -12.74 10.24
N SER A 374 20.00 -12.49 8.95
CA SER A 374 20.11 -13.54 7.91
C SER A 374 21.02 -13.16 6.74
N LEU A 375 21.92 -12.19 6.96
CA LEU A 375 23.07 -11.94 6.10
C LEU A 375 24.33 -12.44 6.81
N SER A 376 24.52 -13.75 6.75
CA SER A 376 25.81 -14.44 6.92
C SER A 376 25.77 -15.72 6.10
#